data_AF-A0A9J6PE01-F1
#
_entry.id   AF-A0A9J6PE01-F1
#
_cell.length_a   1.000
_cell.length_b   1.000
_cell.length_c   1.000
_cell.angle_alpha   90.00
_cell.angle_beta   90.00
_cell.angle_gamma   90.00
#
_symmetry.space_group_name_H-M   'P 1'
#
loop_
_entity.id
_entity.type
_entity.pdbx_description
1 polymer ?
#
loop_
_entity_poly.entity_id
_entity_poly.type
_entity_poly.pdbx_seq_one_letter_code
_entity_poly.pdbx_strand_id
1 'polypeptide(L)'
;MIAVRFPKFNDGRGYSTIRLLRERHGFKGEIRATGDVLLDQIAFLRRVGATAFEITHAATRAALARGHLPEVSVFYQPACVPGEETALDLRTRRRRDAA
;
A
#
# COMPACT_ATOMS: atom_id res chain seq x y z
N MET A 1 -8.55 -12.34 -10.57
CA MET A 1 -8.51 -11.21 -9.61
C MET A 1 -8.88 -11.75 -8.24
N ILE A 2 -8.32 -11.21 -7.15
CA ILE A 2 -8.75 -11.47 -5.76
C ILE A 2 -9.24 -10.16 -5.15
N ALA A 3 -10.44 -10.15 -4.56
CA ALA A 3 -10.96 -9.03 -3.80
C ALA A 3 -10.73 -9.26 -2.29
N VAL A 4 -10.10 -8.30 -1.63
CA VAL A 4 -9.90 -8.28 -0.18
C VAL A 4 -10.81 -7.22 0.42
N ARG A 5 -11.77 -7.67 1.22
CA ARG A 5 -12.81 -6.81 1.79
C ARG A 5 -12.40 -6.21 3.12
N PHE A 6 -12.60 -4.89 3.26
CA PHE A 6 -12.40 -4.10 4.47
C PHE A 6 -13.77 -3.63 4.98
N PRO A 7 -14.39 -4.34 5.94
CA PRO A 7 -15.74 -4.02 6.41
C PRO A 7 -15.82 -2.71 7.20
N LYS A 8 -14.72 -2.33 7.85
CA LYS A 8 -14.56 -1.13 8.67
C LYS A 8 -13.14 -0.61 8.50
N PHE A 9 -12.95 0.69 8.63
CA PHE A 9 -11.63 1.33 8.49
C PHE A 9 -10.55 0.74 9.42
N ASN A 10 -10.92 0.21 10.59
CA ASN A 10 -9.97 -0.32 11.57
C ASN A 10 -9.63 -1.82 11.38
N ASP A 11 -10.09 -2.46 10.30
CA ASP A 11 -9.76 -3.85 10.01
C ASP A 11 -8.41 -3.98 9.29
N GLY A 12 -7.36 -4.27 10.06
CA GLY A 12 -6.00 -4.43 9.54
C GLY A 12 -5.69 -5.79 8.90
N ARG A 13 -6.57 -6.81 9.01
CA ARG A 13 -6.26 -8.19 8.59
C ARG A 13 -6.02 -8.29 7.08
N GLY A 14 -6.70 -7.45 6.30
CA GLY A 14 -6.55 -7.41 4.85
C GLY A 14 -5.11 -7.13 4.41
N TYR A 15 -4.34 -6.34 5.16
CA TYR A 15 -2.93 -6.07 4.85
C TYR A 15 -2.09 -7.35 4.86
N SER A 16 -2.22 -8.15 5.92
CA SER A 16 -1.51 -9.43 6.04
C SER A 16 -1.93 -10.41 4.94
N THR A 17 -3.23 -10.47 4.62
CA THR A 17 -3.73 -11.32 3.52
C THR A 17 -3.11 -10.92 2.18
N ILE A 18 -3.12 -9.63 1.82
CA ILE A 18 -2.55 -9.14 0.57
C ILE A 18 -1.05 -9.43 0.50
N ARG A 19 -0.33 -9.16 1.60
CA ARG A 19 1.10 -9.42 1.68
C ARG A 19 1.44 -10.91 1.50
N LEU A 20 0.70 -11.80 2.16
CA LEU A 20 0.88 -13.25 2.00
C LEU A 20 0.57 -13.70 0.56
N LEU A 21 -0.47 -13.15 -0.07
CA LEU A 21 -0.77 -13.43 -1.48
C LEU A 21 0.41 -13.07 -2.38
N ARG A 22 1.07 -11.93 -2.16
CA ARG A 22 2.22 -11.49 -2.96
C ARG A 22 3.50 -12.26 -2.66
N GLU A 23 3.88 -12.35 -1.38
CA GLU A 23 5.18 -12.87 -0.96
C GLU A 23 5.18 -14.40 -0.88
N ARG A 24 4.23 -14.99 -0.15
CA ARG A 24 4.22 -16.43 0.13
C ARG A 24 3.60 -17.23 -1.01
N HIS A 25 2.50 -16.75 -1.57
CA HIS A 25 1.75 -17.47 -2.61
C HIS A 25 2.11 -17.03 -4.02
N GLY A 26 2.94 -15.98 -4.18
CA GLY A 26 3.43 -15.53 -5.48
C GLY A 26 2.33 -15.05 -6.43
N PHE A 27 1.14 -14.70 -5.94
CA PHE A 27 0.02 -14.29 -6.77
C PHE A 27 0.36 -13.01 -7.55
N LYS A 28 0.30 -13.10 -8.88
CA LYS A 28 0.65 -11.99 -9.80
C LYS A 28 -0.55 -11.21 -10.32
N GLY A 29 -1.76 -11.74 -10.17
CA GLY A 29 -2.97 -11.06 -10.65
C GLY A 29 -3.32 -9.79 -9.89
N GLU A 30 -4.39 -9.13 -10.33
CA GLU A 30 -4.97 -7.97 -9.64
C GLU A 30 -5.48 -8.38 -8.25
N ILE A 31 -5.03 -7.63 -7.23
CA ILE A 31 -5.60 -7.67 -5.88
C ILE A 31 -6.35 -6.36 -5.66
N ARG A 32 -7.66 -6.45 -5.43
CA ARG A 32 -8.55 -5.31 -5.27
C ARG A 32 -8.92 -5.14 -3.79
N ALA A 33 -8.62 -3.97 -3.21
CA ALA A 33 -9.09 -3.61 -1.89
C ALA A 33 -10.50 -3.01 -2.00
N THR A 34 -11.48 -3.63 -1.34
CA THR A 34 -12.90 -3.24 -1.46
C THR A 34 -13.48 -2.86 -0.10
N GLY A 35 -14.25 -1.78 0.00
CA GLY A 35 -14.99 -1.40 1.22
C GLY A 35 -14.55 -0.08 1.84
N ASP A 36 -14.56 -0.03 3.17
CA ASP A 36 -14.34 1.19 3.96
C ASP A 36 -12.84 1.48 4.08
N VAL A 37 -12.25 1.95 2.97
CA VAL A 37 -10.84 2.30 2.85
C VAL A 37 -10.68 3.82 2.97
N LEU A 38 -9.91 4.25 3.96
CA LEU A 38 -9.58 5.67 4.14
C LEU A 38 -8.45 6.09 3.20
N LEU A 39 -8.34 7.40 3.00
CA LEU A 39 -7.39 7.99 2.06
C LEU A 39 -5.94 7.67 2.46
N ASP A 40 -5.57 7.88 3.71
CA ASP A 40 -4.25 7.59 4.27
C ASP A 40 -3.85 6.11 4.15
N GLN A 41 -4.84 5.20 4.15
CA GLN A 41 -4.62 3.76 4.03
C GLN A 41 -4.20 3.33 2.62
N ILE A 42 -4.53 4.09 1.58
CA ILE A 42 -4.26 3.71 0.19
C ILE A 42 -2.75 3.57 -0.07
N ALA A 43 -1.92 4.47 0.48
CA ALA A 43 -0.47 4.39 0.32
C ALA A 43 0.07 3.07 0.89
N PHE A 44 -0.40 2.67 2.07
CA PHE A 44 0.01 1.41 2.71
C PHE A 44 -0.58 0.18 2.00
N LEU A 45 -1.80 0.24 1.49
CA LEU A 45 -2.41 -0.86 0.74
C LEU A 45 -1.70 -1.12 -0.60
N ARG A 46 -1.32 -0.06 -1.31
CA ARG A 46 -0.47 -0.17 -2.51
C ARG A 46 0.85 -0.84 -2.17
N ARG A 47 1.44 -0.44 -1.04
CA ARG A 47 2.72 -0.96 -0.55
C ARG A 47 2.71 -2.44 -0.20
N VAL A 48 1.62 -2.97 0.36
CA VAL A 48 1.48 -4.43 0.57
C VAL A 48 1.04 -5.19 -0.68
N GLY A 49 0.78 -4.48 -1.79
CA GLY A 49 0.59 -5.07 -3.11
C GLY A 49 -0.84 -5.08 -3.64
N ALA A 50 -1.75 -4.27 -3.07
CA ALA A 50 -3.04 -3.98 -3.70
C ALA A 50 -2.82 -3.14 -4.97
N THR A 51 -3.51 -3.51 -6.05
CA THR A 51 -3.35 -2.88 -7.38
C THR A 51 -4.63 -2.18 -7.86
N ALA A 52 -5.77 -2.46 -7.24
CA ALA A 52 -7.05 -1.84 -7.55
C ALA A 52 -7.83 -1.52 -6.26
N PHE A 53 -8.74 -0.54 -6.35
CA PHE A 53 -9.50 -0.06 -5.21
C PHE A 53 -10.98 0.13 -5.58
N GLU A 54 -11.87 -0.36 -4.72
CA GLU A 54 -13.31 -0.15 -4.81
C GLU A 54 -13.79 0.39 -3.46
N ILE A 55 -13.80 1.71 -3.35
CA ILE A 55 -13.90 2.41 -2.05
C ILE A 55 -15.34 2.82 -1.81
N THR A 56 -15.92 2.45 -0.67
CA THR A 56 -17.27 2.89 -0.27
C THR A 56 -17.24 4.22 0.50
N HIS A 57 -16.11 4.55 1.14
CA HIS A 57 -15.97 5.76 1.94
C HIS A 57 -16.07 7.03 1.08
N ALA A 58 -17.12 7.83 1.29
CA ALA A 58 -17.46 8.96 0.43
C ALA A 58 -16.39 10.06 0.42
N ALA A 59 -15.81 10.39 1.58
CA ALA A 59 -14.79 11.43 1.66
C ALA A 59 -13.50 11.03 0.91
N THR A 60 -13.12 9.74 0.98
CA THR A 60 -11.97 9.22 0.22
C THR A 60 -12.22 9.33 -1.28
N ARG A 61 -13.39 8.90 -1.75
CA ARG A 61 -13.77 9.03 -3.17
C ARG A 61 -13.73 10.49 -3.63
N ALA A 62 -14.27 11.41 -2.84
CA ALA A 62 -14.29 12.83 -3.17
C ALA A 62 -12.88 13.43 -3.21
N ALA A 63 -11.98 13.02 -2.31
CA ALA A 63 -10.58 13.46 -2.32
C ALA A 63 -9.82 12.95 -3.55
N LEU A 64 -9.98 11.67 -3.88
CA LEU A 64 -9.37 11.07 -5.08
C LEU A 64 -9.90 11.70 -6.37
N ALA A 65 -11.20 12.01 -6.46
CA ALA A 65 -11.79 12.69 -7.60
C ALA A 65 -11.22 14.11 -7.81
N ARG A 66 -10.73 14.75 -6.75
CA ARG A 66 -10.00 16.04 -6.82
C ARG A 66 -8.50 15.88 -7.10
N GLY A 67 -8.02 14.66 -7.35
CA GLY A 67 -6.61 14.37 -7.59
C GLY A 67 -5.74 14.37 -6.32
N HIS A 68 -6.34 14.38 -5.12
CA HIS A 68 -5.57 14.28 -3.90
C HIS A 68 -5.15 12.83 -3.66
N LEU A 69 -3.93 12.51 -4.09
CA LEU A 69 -3.33 11.20 -3.87
C LEU A 69 -2.54 11.20 -2.55
N PRO A 70 -2.74 10.18 -1.69
CA PRO A 70 -1.96 10.02 -0.47
C PRO A 70 -0.55 9.57 -0.85
N GLU A 71 0.45 10.37 -0.45
CA GLU A 71 1.85 10.09 -0.71
C GLU A 71 2.60 9.94 0.59
N VAL A 72 3.34 8.84 0.71
CA VAL A 72 4.35 8.63 1.75
C VAL A 72 5.65 8.40 1.00
N SER A 73 6.59 9.34 1.16
CA SER A 73 7.81 9.39 0.36
C SER A 73 8.92 8.48 0.86
N VAL A 74 8.95 8.20 2.16
CA VAL A 74 10.01 7.42 2.81
C VAL A 74 9.40 6.47 3.82
N PHE A 75 9.85 5.22 3.77
CA PHE A 75 9.43 4.22 4.71
C PHE A 75 10.60 3.60 5.46
N TYR A 76 10.38 3.21 6.71
CA TYR A 76 11.43 2.59 7.52
C TYR A 76 11.70 1.13 7.17
N GLN A 77 10.65 0.40 6.77
CA GLN A 77 10.71 -1.06 6.59
C GLN A 77 10.57 -1.42 5.12
N PRO A 78 11.24 -2.49 4.63
CA PRO A 78 10.99 -3.01 3.29
C PRO A 78 9.55 -3.52 3.11
N ALA A 79 9.09 -3.53 1.87
CA ALA A 79 7.77 -4.04 1.49
C ALA A 79 7.89 -5.08 0.37
N CYS A 80 6.77 -5.70 0.00
CA CYS A 80 6.73 -6.70 -1.07
C CYS A 80 6.85 -6.10 -2.48
N VAL A 81 6.77 -4.77 -2.59
CA VAL A 81 6.94 -4.05 -3.87
C VAL A 81 8.44 -3.81 -4.08
N PRO A 82 9.03 -4.35 -5.17
CA PRO A 82 10.45 -4.14 -5.46
C PRO A 82 10.75 -2.67 -5.77
N GLY A 83 11.96 -2.22 -5.42
CA GLY A 83 12.51 -0.93 -5.86
C GLY A 83 12.14 0.28 -4.99
N GLU A 84 11.45 0.08 -3.87
CA GLU A 84 11.18 1.16 -2.91
C GLU A 84 12.33 1.29 -1.92
N GLU A 85 13.09 2.39 -2.00
CA GLU A 85 14.18 2.68 -1.06
C GLU A 85 13.62 2.98 0.34
N THR A 86 14.17 2.30 1.35
CA THR A 86 13.85 2.58 2.75
C THR A 86 14.71 3.72 3.30
N ALA A 87 14.31 4.25 4.45
CA ALA A 87 15.11 5.21 5.22
C ALA A 87 16.53 4.70 5.52
N LEU A 88 16.69 3.39 5.72
CA LEU A 88 18.00 2.77 5.94
C LEU A 88 18.84 2.74 4.66
N ASP A 89 18.23 2.43 3.52
CA ASP A 89 18.90 2.41 2.22
C ASP A 89 19.43 3.80 1.87
N LEU A 90 18.58 4.82 2.02
CA LEU A 90 18.94 6.22 1.79
C LEU A 90 20.10 6.69 2.68
N ARG A 91 20.11 6.28 3.96
CA ARG A 91 21.21 6.59 4.89
C ARG A 91 22.51 5.93 4.48
N THR A 92 22.46 4.66 4.09
CA THR A 92 23.63 3.91 3.64
C THR A 92 24.22 4.52 2.37
N ARG A 93 23.37 4.89 1.40
CA ARG A 93 23.78 5.56 0.17
C ARG A 93 24.52 6.86 0.44
N ARG A 94 23.95 7.74 1.28
CA ARG A 94 24.57 9.02 1.67
C ARG A 94 25.95 8.84 2.30
N ARG A 95 26.16 7.77 3.09
CA ARG A 95 27.47 7.47 3.68
C ARG A 95 28.49 7.03 2.64
N ARG A 96 28.07 6.22 1.65
CA ARG A 96 28.93 5.76 0.56
C ARG A 96 29.35 6.91 -0.35
N ASP A 97 28.41 7.81 -0.68
CA ASP A 97 28.68 8.92 -1.59
C ASP A 97 29.56 10.02 -0.95
N ALA A 98 29.76 9.97 0.38
CA ALA A 98 30.60 10.89 1.14
C ALA A 98 32.02 10.35 1.45
N ALA A 99 32.34 9.13 0.98
CA ALA A 99 33.63 8.46 1.15
C ALA A 99 34.38 8.42 -0.19
#